data_AF-A0A844FU69-F1
#
_entry.id   AF-A0A844FU69-F1
#
_cell.length_a   1.000
_cell.length_b   1.000
_cell.length_c   1.000
_cell.angle_alpha   90.00
_cell.angle_beta   90.00
_cell.angle_gamma   90.00
#
_symmetry.space_group_name_H-M   'P 1'
#
loop_
_entity.id
_entity.type
_entity.pdbx_description
1 polymer ?
#
loop_
_entity_poly.entity_id
_entity_poly.type
_entity_poly.pdbx_seq_one_letter_code
_entity_poly.pdbx_strand_id
1 'polypeptide(L)'
;MHDILKKLQAENHKPALAYKHKGASSVLIPLIEERGEVYVLYEVRSAHITQPLEVCFPGGRLEKHEKRKKAALRETCEELLIDEKNVEIISALDGHLSVNGRVIWPFIGILHDYHNTFSKDEVDHVFKVPLSYFLNNEPEVHKMVYKPFLEENFPYELVGGKDYPFMTMKRDLLFYQYDDEVIWGITAEITYKFIQKMKDYMKSDDK
;
A
#
# COMPACT_ATOMS: atom_id res chain seq x y z
N MET A 1 4.02 -19.41 10.39
CA MET A 1 3.65 -18.54 9.26
C MET A 1 2.48 -19.09 8.48
N HIS A 2 2.57 -20.31 7.94
CA HIS A 2 1.46 -20.99 7.26
C HIS A 2 0.13 -20.98 8.04
N ASP A 3 0.17 -21.22 9.35
CA ASP A 3 -1.04 -21.22 10.18
C ASP A 3 -1.68 -19.83 10.30
N ILE A 4 -0.87 -18.76 10.26
CA ILE A 4 -1.35 -17.38 10.29
C ILE A 4 -2.01 -17.01 8.96
N LEU A 5 -1.43 -17.43 7.83
CA LEU A 5 -2.05 -17.22 6.51
C LEU A 5 -3.39 -17.95 6.39
N LYS A 6 -3.49 -19.17 6.93
CA LYS A 6 -4.76 -19.91 7.02
C LYS A 6 -5.79 -19.20 7.90
N LYS A 7 -5.37 -18.60 9.01
CA LYS A 7 -6.26 -17.81 9.88
C LYS A 7 -6.77 -16.56 9.19
N LEU A 8 -5.89 -15.82 8.53
CA LEU A 8 -6.26 -14.68 7.69
C LEU A 8 -7.30 -15.05 6.63
N GLN A 9 -7.15 -16.23 6.03
CA GLN A 9 -8.08 -16.78 5.05
C GLN A 9 -9.43 -17.15 5.68
N ALA A 10 -9.42 -17.77 6.86
CA ALA A 10 -10.63 -18.22 7.55
C ALA A 10 -11.52 -17.05 8.02
N GLU A 11 -10.94 -15.91 8.41
CA GLU A 11 -11.69 -14.77 8.91
C GLU A 11 -12.50 -14.04 7.82
N ASN A 12 -12.14 -14.20 6.55
CA ASN A 12 -12.85 -13.61 5.41
C ASN A 12 -13.19 -12.11 5.61
N HIS A 13 -12.19 -11.35 6.09
CA HIS A 13 -12.37 -9.94 6.46
C HIS A 13 -12.88 -9.13 5.28
N LYS A 14 -14.00 -8.41 5.49
CA LYS A 14 -14.56 -7.52 4.48
C LYS A 14 -14.07 -6.10 4.72
N PRO A 15 -13.39 -5.48 3.74
CA PRO A 15 -12.79 -4.16 3.94
C PRO A 15 -13.88 -3.09 4.13
N ALA A 16 -13.77 -2.32 5.22
CA ALA A 16 -14.69 -1.25 5.57
C ALA A 16 -14.02 0.13 5.47
N LEU A 17 -14.82 1.18 5.23
CA LEU A 17 -14.44 2.59 5.36
C LEU A 17 -15.69 3.46 5.51
N ALA A 18 -15.67 4.42 6.44
CA ALA A 18 -16.84 5.22 6.81
C ALA A 18 -17.12 6.47 5.93
N TYR A 19 -16.31 6.76 4.89
CA TYR A 19 -16.32 8.06 4.21
C TYR A 19 -16.62 8.01 2.70
N LYS A 20 -17.34 9.02 2.20
CA LYS A 20 -17.49 9.31 0.75
C LYS A 20 -16.15 9.78 0.18
N HIS A 21 -15.77 9.27 -0.99
CA HIS A 21 -14.43 9.46 -1.58
C HIS A 21 -14.50 9.85 -3.06
N LYS A 22 -13.46 10.57 -3.53
CA LYS A 22 -13.40 11.15 -4.90
C LYS A 22 -12.93 10.15 -5.97
N GLY A 23 -12.52 8.96 -5.56
CA GLY A 23 -12.02 7.88 -6.40
C GLY A 23 -11.49 6.76 -5.51
N ALA A 24 -11.46 5.55 -6.05
CA ALA A 24 -10.97 4.38 -5.35
C ALA A 24 -9.98 3.62 -6.22
N SER A 25 -8.95 3.09 -5.58
CA SER A 25 -8.02 2.10 -6.15
C SER A 25 -8.03 0.86 -5.27
N SER A 26 -7.66 -0.29 -5.84
CA SER A 26 -7.41 -1.51 -5.07
C SER A 26 -6.01 -1.99 -5.35
N VAL A 27 -5.33 -2.44 -4.32
CA VAL A 27 -3.95 -2.95 -4.41
C VAL A 27 -3.90 -4.34 -3.81
N LEU A 28 -2.97 -5.16 -4.30
CA LEU A 28 -2.64 -6.43 -3.70
C LEU A 28 -1.37 -6.27 -2.86
N ILE A 29 -1.35 -6.87 -1.67
CA ILE A 29 -0.15 -7.15 -0.89
C ILE A 29 0.24 -8.58 -1.27
N PRO A 30 1.06 -8.76 -2.31
CA PRO A 30 1.48 -10.07 -2.79
C PRO A 30 2.46 -10.72 -1.83
N LEU A 31 2.11 -11.93 -1.40
CA LEU A 31 2.96 -12.81 -0.61
C LEU A 31 3.50 -13.90 -1.52
N ILE A 32 4.80 -14.14 -1.47
CA ILE A 32 5.46 -15.22 -2.21
C ILE A 32 6.16 -16.09 -1.19
N GLU A 33 5.99 -17.41 -1.32
CA GLU A 33 6.79 -18.36 -0.56
C GLU A 33 7.92 -18.93 -1.41
N GLU A 34 9.15 -18.76 -0.95
CA GLU A 34 10.34 -19.34 -1.58
C GLU A 34 11.21 -20.01 -0.53
N ARG A 35 11.53 -21.29 -0.73
CA ARG A 35 12.43 -22.07 0.13
C ARG A 35 12.07 -22.02 1.63
N GLY A 36 10.77 -21.95 1.94
CA GLY A 36 10.25 -21.92 3.31
C GLY A 36 10.25 -20.54 3.98
N GLU A 37 10.62 -19.49 3.27
CA GLU A 37 10.50 -18.10 3.71
C GLU A 37 9.40 -17.37 2.92
N VAL A 38 8.67 -16.49 3.59
CA VAL A 38 7.63 -15.66 2.98
C VAL A 38 8.17 -14.27 2.73
N TYR A 39 7.94 -13.76 1.53
CA TYR A 39 8.33 -12.43 1.08
C TYR A 39 7.10 -11.60 0.74
N VAL A 40 7.20 -10.29 0.96
CA VAL A 40 6.26 -9.31 0.40
C VAL A 40 6.88 -8.79 -0.90
N LEU A 41 6.15 -8.89 -2.01
CA LEU A 41 6.59 -8.37 -3.31
C LEU A 41 6.15 -6.91 -3.47
N TYR A 42 7.06 -6.10 -4.02
CA TYR A 42 6.84 -4.71 -4.39
C TYR A 42 7.26 -4.51 -5.85
N GLU A 43 6.77 -3.43 -6.43
CA GLU A 43 7.17 -2.95 -7.73
C GLU A 43 7.61 -1.49 -7.66
N VAL A 44 8.46 -1.09 -8.59
CA VAL A 44 8.84 0.31 -8.80
C VAL A 44 8.19 0.78 -10.09
N ARG A 45 7.41 1.86 -9.98
CA ARG A 45 6.66 2.45 -11.10
C ARG A 45 7.60 2.93 -12.20
N SER A 46 7.24 2.66 -13.46
CA SER A 46 8.01 3.14 -14.61
C SER A 46 8.15 4.67 -14.62
N ALA A 47 9.20 5.19 -15.23
CA ALA A 47 9.46 6.64 -15.26
C ALA A 47 8.40 7.45 -16.05
N HIS A 48 7.55 6.76 -16.83
CA HIS A 48 6.60 7.39 -17.77
C HIS A 48 5.17 7.49 -17.24
N ILE A 49 4.91 7.02 -16.01
CA ILE A 49 3.58 7.07 -15.39
C ILE A 49 3.53 8.07 -14.23
N THR A 50 2.31 8.35 -13.74
CA THR A 50 2.13 9.20 -12.56
C THR A 50 2.83 8.59 -11.34
N GLN A 51 3.50 9.44 -10.55
CA GLN A 51 4.35 9.02 -9.42
C GLN A 51 5.50 8.10 -9.86
N PRO A 52 6.36 8.58 -10.79
CA PRO A 52 7.42 7.77 -11.35
C PRO A 52 8.45 7.37 -10.28
N LEU A 53 8.99 6.15 -10.39
CA LEU A 53 10.02 5.60 -9.50
C LEU A 53 9.61 5.47 -8.04
N GLU A 54 8.31 5.51 -7.74
CA GLU A 54 7.80 5.22 -6.41
C GLU A 54 7.62 3.71 -6.22
N VAL A 55 8.04 3.21 -5.06
CA VAL A 55 7.76 1.84 -4.62
C VAL A 55 6.27 1.71 -4.29
N CYS A 56 5.59 0.78 -4.94
CA CYS A 56 4.20 0.46 -4.67
C CYS A 56 3.90 -1.03 -4.64
N PHE A 57 2.67 -1.30 -4.24
CA PHE A 57 2.03 -2.58 -4.46
C PHE A 57 1.38 -2.59 -5.84
N PRO A 58 1.30 -3.76 -6.51
CA PRO A 58 0.54 -3.87 -7.74
C PRO A 58 -0.93 -3.53 -7.47
N GLY A 59 -1.52 -2.76 -8.38
CA GLY A 59 -2.89 -2.30 -8.27
C GLY A 59 -3.15 -0.96 -8.91
N GLY A 60 -4.42 -0.74 -9.21
CA GLY A 60 -4.85 0.46 -9.90
C GLY A 60 -6.26 0.89 -9.57
N ARG A 61 -6.79 1.72 -10.44
CA ARG A 61 -8.07 2.40 -10.23
C ARG A 61 -9.23 1.41 -10.44
N LEU A 62 -10.28 1.52 -9.62
CA LEU A 62 -11.51 0.78 -9.89
C LEU A 62 -12.16 1.25 -11.19
N GLU A 63 -12.54 0.30 -12.03
CA GLU A 63 -13.42 0.54 -13.16
C GLU A 63 -14.90 0.70 -12.73
N LYS A 64 -15.73 1.18 -13.66
CA LYS A 64 -17.15 1.41 -13.40
C LYS A 64 -17.84 0.08 -13.06
N HIS A 65 -18.48 0.03 -11.88
CA HIS A 65 -19.17 -1.15 -11.34
C HIS A 65 -18.25 -2.35 -11.02
N GLU A 66 -16.93 -2.16 -11.00
CA GLU A 66 -15.99 -3.21 -10.67
C GLU A 66 -15.98 -3.50 -9.15
N LYS A 67 -15.90 -4.78 -8.79
CA LYS A 67 -15.68 -5.18 -7.40
C LYS A 67 -14.23 -4.88 -7.02
N ARG A 68 -14.00 -4.29 -5.85
CA ARG A 68 -12.66 -3.96 -5.31
C ARG A 68 -11.65 -5.10 -5.45
N LYS A 69 -12.04 -6.32 -5.05
CA LYS A 69 -11.19 -7.53 -5.16
C LYS A 69 -10.82 -7.85 -6.62
N LYS A 70 -11.75 -7.63 -7.56
CA LYS A 70 -11.52 -7.86 -8.99
C LYS A 70 -10.55 -6.83 -9.57
N ALA A 71 -10.64 -5.57 -9.14
CA ALA A 71 -9.70 -4.53 -9.55
C ALA A 71 -8.26 -4.87 -9.13
N ALA A 72 -8.05 -5.23 -7.85
CA ALA A 72 -6.71 -5.64 -7.38
C ALA A 72 -6.16 -6.82 -8.18
N LEU A 73 -7.00 -7.82 -8.46
CA LEU A 73 -6.62 -9.01 -9.22
C LEU A 73 -6.25 -8.69 -10.66
N ARG A 74 -7.11 -7.96 -11.39
CA ARG A 74 -6.89 -7.56 -12.78
C ARG A 74 -5.57 -6.79 -12.92
N GLU A 75 -5.42 -5.74 -12.14
CA GLU A 75 -4.24 -4.86 -12.18
C GLU A 75 -2.96 -5.66 -11.84
N THR A 76 -3.01 -6.54 -10.83
CA THR A 76 -1.87 -7.42 -10.51
C THR A 76 -1.51 -8.33 -11.68
N CYS A 77 -2.49 -8.92 -12.35
CA CYS A 77 -2.23 -9.78 -13.51
C CYS A 77 -1.63 -8.99 -14.69
N GLU A 78 -2.10 -7.76 -14.92
CA GLU A 78 -1.63 -6.86 -15.97
C GLU A 78 -0.18 -6.38 -15.69
N GLU A 79 0.09 -5.89 -14.48
CA GLU A 79 1.39 -5.34 -14.08
C GLU A 79 2.45 -6.43 -13.92
N LEU A 80 2.11 -7.59 -13.32
CA LEU A 80 3.08 -8.67 -13.05
C LEU A 80 3.13 -9.74 -14.16
N LEU A 81 2.29 -9.64 -15.19
CA LEU A 81 2.16 -10.63 -16.26
C LEU A 81 1.91 -12.07 -15.72
N ILE A 82 1.14 -12.17 -14.64
CA ILE A 82 0.81 -13.44 -13.97
C ILE A 82 -0.62 -13.89 -14.34
N ASP A 83 -0.81 -15.21 -14.47
CA ASP A 83 -2.14 -15.79 -14.71
C ASP A 83 -3.03 -15.64 -13.46
N GLU A 84 -4.30 -15.27 -13.65
CA GLU A 84 -5.27 -15.10 -12.57
C GLU A 84 -5.37 -16.34 -11.66
N LYS A 85 -5.25 -17.55 -12.22
CA LYS A 85 -5.32 -18.81 -11.45
C LYS A 85 -4.19 -18.95 -10.42
N ASN A 86 -3.09 -18.22 -10.63
CA ASN A 86 -1.90 -18.22 -9.80
C ASN A 86 -1.97 -17.14 -8.71
N VAL A 87 -3.05 -16.36 -8.62
CA VAL A 87 -3.24 -15.31 -7.61
C VAL A 87 -4.37 -15.70 -6.66
N GLU A 88 -4.01 -16.07 -5.43
CA GLU A 88 -4.98 -16.44 -4.40
C GLU A 88 -5.16 -15.30 -3.39
N ILE A 89 -6.24 -14.53 -3.52
CA ILE A 89 -6.57 -13.50 -2.53
C ILE A 89 -7.21 -14.14 -1.30
N ILE A 90 -6.48 -14.12 -0.19
CA ILE A 90 -6.83 -14.76 1.08
C ILE A 90 -7.54 -13.81 2.06
N SER A 91 -7.25 -12.51 2.05
CA SER A 91 -7.81 -11.58 3.02
C SER A 91 -7.79 -10.13 2.53
N ALA A 92 -8.19 -9.20 3.39
CA ALA A 92 -8.11 -7.77 3.13
C ALA A 92 -7.76 -6.98 4.40
N LEU A 93 -7.29 -5.76 4.20
CA LEU A 93 -7.20 -4.72 5.23
C LEU A 93 -8.37 -3.74 5.08
N ASP A 94 -8.62 -2.95 6.11
CA ASP A 94 -9.55 -1.82 5.99
C ASP A 94 -9.04 -0.77 5.00
N GLY A 95 -9.99 -0.01 4.45
CA GLY A 95 -9.70 1.02 3.47
C GLY A 95 -8.72 2.06 4.00
N HIS A 96 -7.75 2.44 3.17
CA HIS A 96 -6.80 3.49 3.47
C HIS A 96 -7.24 4.79 2.80
N LEU A 97 -7.49 5.86 3.57
CA LEU A 97 -7.82 7.18 3.05
C LEU A 97 -6.54 8.02 2.91
N SER A 98 -6.18 8.38 1.68
CA SER A 98 -5.05 9.26 1.41
C SER A 98 -5.38 10.73 1.72
N VAL A 99 -4.34 11.55 1.87
CA VAL A 99 -4.46 13.01 2.11
C VAL A 99 -5.22 13.77 1.02
N ASN A 100 -5.22 13.26 -0.21
CA ASN A 100 -5.97 13.86 -1.32
C ASN A 100 -7.43 13.36 -1.42
N GLY A 101 -7.91 12.60 -0.42
CA GLY A 101 -9.29 12.12 -0.34
C GLY A 101 -9.60 10.94 -1.27
N ARG A 102 -8.57 10.24 -1.74
CA ARG A 102 -8.71 8.96 -2.47
C ARG A 102 -8.66 7.80 -1.50
N VAL A 103 -9.33 6.71 -1.87
CA VAL A 103 -9.37 5.49 -1.06
C VAL A 103 -8.59 4.40 -1.75
N ILE A 104 -7.79 3.68 -0.98
CA ILE A 104 -7.08 2.49 -1.42
C ILE A 104 -7.62 1.31 -0.63
N TRP A 105 -7.98 0.24 -1.34
CA TRP A 105 -8.48 -1.01 -0.77
C TRP A 105 -7.39 -2.09 -0.85
N PRO A 106 -6.69 -2.40 0.24
CA PRO A 106 -5.63 -3.39 0.23
C PRO A 106 -6.19 -4.80 0.41
N PHE A 107 -5.84 -5.68 -0.52
CA PHE A 107 -6.09 -7.12 -0.44
C PHE A 107 -4.79 -7.84 -0.14
N ILE A 108 -4.85 -8.95 0.59
CA ILE A 108 -3.68 -9.81 0.85
C ILE A 108 -3.86 -11.05 -0.02
N GLY A 109 -2.85 -11.39 -0.81
CA GLY A 109 -2.90 -12.59 -1.64
C GLY A 109 -1.58 -13.30 -1.75
N ILE A 110 -1.65 -14.58 -2.08
CA ILE A 110 -0.51 -15.46 -2.32
C ILE A 110 -0.33 -15.58 -3.84
N LEU A 111 0.89 -15.34 -4.31
CA LEU A 111 1.26 -15.61 -5.69
C LEU A 111 1.89 -17.00 -5.79
N HIS A 112 1.28 -17.86 -6.59
CA HIS A 112 1.75 -19.21 -6.90
C HIS A 112 2.51 -19.17 -8.23
N ASP A 113 3.62 -19.91 -8.34
CA ASP A 113 4.37 -20.05 -9.61
C ASP A 113 4.74 -18.71 -10.28
N TYR A 114 5.11 -17.70 -9.48
CA TYR A 114 5.53 -16.39 -9.98
C TYR A 114 7.03 -16.39 -10.31
N HIS A 115 7.38 -15.84 -11.48
CA HIS A 115 8.75 -15.86 -12.01
C HIS A 115 9.39 -14.47 -12.12
N ASN A 116 9.02 -13.53 -11.25
CA ASN A 116 9.53 -12.15 -11.25
C ASN A 116 9.31 -11.43 -12.59
N THR A 117 8.19 -11.74 -13.26
CA THR A 117 7.76 -11.10 -14.51
C THR A 117 7.05 -9.78 -14.21
N PHE A 118 7.11 -8.85 -15.15
CA PHE A 118 6.39 -7.58 -15.06
C PHE A 118 6.27 -6.91 -16.44
N SER A 119 5.25 -6.06 -16.59
CA SER A 119 5.01 -5.24 -17.78
C SER A 119 5.91 -4.01 -17.75
N LYS A 120 6.85 -3.91 -18.69
CA LYS A 120 7.79 -2.77 -18.78
C LYS A 120 7.13 -1.43 -19.10
N ASP A 121 5.88 -1.45 -19.56
CA ASP A 121 5.13 -0.23 -19.83
C ASP A 121 4.77 0.49 -18.51
N GLU A 122 4.55 -0.27 -17.44
CA GLU A 122 4.03 0.23 -16.16
C GLU A 122 5.02 0.03 -15.00
N VAL A 123 5.87 -0.99 -15.07
CA VAL A 123 6.79 -1.39 -14.00
C VAL A 123 8.23 -1.34 -14.51
N ASP A 124 9.09 -0.66 -13.76
CA ASP A 124 10.54 -0.62 -14.02
C ASP A 124 11.22 -1.92 -13.58
N HIS A 125 10.98 -2.31 -12.33
CA HIS A 125 11.42 -3.58 -11.76
C HIS A 125 10.57 -4.00 -10.56
N VAL A 126 10.73 -5.24 -10.14
CA VAL A 126 10.11 -5.82 -8.94
C VAL A 126 11.18 -6.26 -7.96
N PHE A 127 10.86 -6.20 -6.67
CA PHE A 127 11.75 -6.70 -5.62
C PHE A 127 10.93 -7.29 -4.46
N LYS A 128 11.60 -8.11 -3.66
CA LYS A 128 10.99 -8.87 -2.58
C LYS A 128 11.66 -8.50 -1.27
N VAL A 129 10.87 -8.25 -0.23
CA VAL A 129 11.39 -8.05 1.12
C VAL A 129 10.92 -9.20 2.00
N PRO A 130 11.81 -9.89 2.73
CA PRO A 130 11.41 -10.94 3.65
C PRO A 130 10.37 -10.42 4.65
N LEU A 131 9.29 -11.16 4.85
CA LEU A 131 8.30 -10.81 5.86
C LEU A 131 8.92 -10.75 7.27
N SER A 132 9.94 -11.59 7.50
CA SER A 132 10.77 -11.59 8.70
C SER A 132 11.46 -10.25 8.96
N TYR A 133 11.88 -9.53 7.92
CA TYR A 133 12.46 -8.19 8.05
C TYR A 133 11.47 -7.23 8.71
N PHE A 134 10.24 -7.13 8.20
CA PHE A 134 9.24 -6.20 8.75
C PHE A 134 8.76 -6.59 10.15
N LEU A 135 8.76 -7.87 10.47
CA LEU A 135 8.40 -8.33 11.82
C LEU A 135 9.44 -7.91 12.87
N ASN A 136 10.71 -7.84 12.47
CA ASN A 136 11.85 -7.55 13.34
C ASN A 136 12.29 -6.08 13.32
N ASN A 137 11.82 -5.29 12.36
CA ASN A 137 12.21 -3.89 12.19
C ASN A 137 10.96 -2.99 12.17
N GLU A 138 10.94 -1.98 13.04
CA GLU A 138 9.94 -0.91 12.98
C GLU A 138 10.34 0.14 11.93
N PRO A 139 9.38 0.83 11.29
CA PRO A 139 9.71 1.86 10.31
C PRO A 139 10.37 3.06 10.99
N GLU A 140 11.28 3.71 10.28
CA GLU A 140 11.72 5.06 10.63
C GLU A 140 10.57 6.05 10.45
N VAL A 141 10.45 7.00 11.37
CA VAL A 141 9.34 7.96 11.40
C VAL A 141 9.87 9.38 11.28
N HIS A 142 9.48 10.07 10.19
CA HIS A 142 9.82 11.48 9.98
C HIS A 142 8.57 12.35 9.87
N LYS A 143 8.65 13.58 10.41
CA LYS A 143 7.52 14.52 10.39
C LYS A 143 7.51 15.34 9.11
N MET A 144 6.43 15.22 8.35
CA MET A 144 6.10 16.13 7.25
C MET A 144 5.19 17.25 7.75
N VAL A 145 5.50 18.48 7.36
CA VAL A 145 4.73 19.67 7.72
C VAL A 145 4.14 20.29 6.46
N TYR A 146 2.82 20.26 6.34
CA TYR A 146 2.09 20.98 5.30
C TYR A 146 1.87 22.42 5.77
N LYS A 147 2.47 23.36 5.05
CA LYS A 147 2.20 24.79 5.19
C LYS A 147 1.44 25.27 3.97
N PRO A 148 0.46 26.17 4.14
CA PRO A 148 -0.20 26.79 3.01
C PRO A 148 0.80 27.65 2.26
N PHE A 149 0.85 27.47 0.94
CA PHE A 149 1.51 28.37 0.03
C PHE A 149 0.43 29.29 -0.55
N LEU A 150 0.53 30.58 -0.29
CA LEU A 150 -0.43 31.59 -0.75
C LEU A 150 0.15 32.30 -1.97
N GLU A 151 -0.68 32.53 -2.97
CA GLU A 151 -0.28 33.28 -4.17
C GLU A 151 0.06 34.74 -3.83
N GLU A 152 0.84 35.39 -4.68
CA GLU A 152 1.34 36.75 -4.45
C GLU A 152 0.20 37.78 -4.26
N ASN A 153 -0.91 37.60 -4.97
CA ASN A 153 -2.10 38.45 -4.91
C ASN A 153 -3.09 38.04 -3.81
N PHE A 154 -2.72 37.14 -2.90
CA PHE A 154 -3.59 36.73 -1.81
C PHE A 154 -4.00 37.95 -0.96
N PRO A 155 -5.30 38.18 -0.71
CA PRO A 155 -5.79 39.42 -0.10
C PRO A 155 -5.63 39.38 1.43
N TYR A 156 -4.39 39.50 1.90
CA TYR A 156 -4.04 39.45 3.33
C TYR A 156 -4.84 40.44 4.19
N GLU A 157 -5.15 41.62 3.67
CA GLU A 157 -5.96 42.64 4.36
C GLU A 157 -7.36 42.15 4.75
N LEU A 158 -7.91 41.16 4.04
CA LEU A 158 -9.23 40.59 4.33
C LEU A 158 -9.20 39.55 5.46
N VAL A 159 -8.02 39.03 5.80
CA VAL A 159 -7.87 37.91 6.75
C VAL A 159 -6.97 38.25 7.94
N GLY A 160 -6.76 39.54 8.23
CA GLY A 160 -5.99 39.97 9.40
C GLY A 160 -4.48 40.10 9.17
N GLY A 161 -4.05 40.22 7.90
CA GLY A 161 -2.68 40.54 7.53
C GLY A 161 -1.80 39.33 7.21
N LYS A 162 -0.53 39.61 6.88
CA LYS A 162 0.46 38.60 6.46
C LYS A 162 0.82 37.60 7.55
N ASP A 163 0.65 37.99 8.82
CA ASP A 163 0.98 37.17 9.99
C ASP A 163 -0.19 36.31 10.48
N TYR A 164 -1.30 36.24 9.72
CA TYR A 164 -2.42 35.39 10.08
C TYR A 164 -1.95 33.93 10.24
N PRO A 165 -2.28 33.24 11.35
CA PRO A 165 -1.75 31.92 11.67
C PRO A 165 -2.50 30.85 10.88
N PHE A 166 -2.25 30.76 9.57
CA PHE A 166 -2.87 29.74 8.73
C PHE A 166 -2.56 28.34 9.25
N MET A 167 -3.55 27.45 9.12
CA MET A 167 -3.47 26.08 9.61
C MET A 167 -2.24 25.37 9.02
N THR A 168 -1.40 24.87 9.91
CA THR A 168 -0.29 23.98 9.57
C THR A 168 -0.67 22.56 9.97
N MET A 169 -0.60 21.62 9.03
CA MET A 169 -0.83 20.21 9.33
C MET A 169 0.50 19.47 9.48
N LYS A 170 0.60 18.62 10.49
CA LYS A 170 1.74 17.72 10.68
C LYS A 170 1.28 16.29 10.45
N ARG A 171 2.09 15.51 9.75
CA ARG A 171 1.87 14.08 9.52
C ARG A 171 3.18 13.33 9.74
N ASP A 172 3.08 12.16 10.35
CA ASP A 172 4.19 11.22 10.44
C ASP A 172 4.26 10.41 9.14
N LEU A 173 5.46 10.32 8.57
CA LEU A 173 5.78 9.50 7.40
C LEU A 173 6.61 8.32 7.84
N LEU A 174 6.24 7.13 7.37
CA LEU A 174 6.91 5.87 7.65
C LEU A 174 7.88 5.55 6.52
N PHE A 175 9.05 5.04 6.88
CA PHE A 175 10.09 4.59 5.96
C PHE A 175 10.61 3.22 6.39
N TYR A 176 10.64 2.29 5.45
CA TYR A 176 11.45 1.07 5.56
C TYR A 176 12.54 1.15 4.51
N GLN A 177 13.76 0.84 4.90
CA GLN A 177 14.90 0.73 3.99
C GLN A 177 15.39 -0.71 3.97
N TYR A 178 15.32 -1.33 2.80
CA TYR A 178 15.79 -2.69 2.58
C TYR A 178 16.68 -2.72 1.34
N ASP A 179 17.94 -3.12 1.53
CA ASP A 179 19.01 -2.94 0.54
C ASP A 179 19.04 -1.48 0.03
N ASP A 180 18.93 -1.28 -1.28
CA ASP A 180 18.92 0.03 -1.93
C ASP A 180 17.50 0.62 -2.08
N GLU A 181 16.46 -0.12 -1.68
CA GLU A 181 15.06 0.27 -1.85
C GLU A 181 14.48 0.98 -0.62
N VAL A 182 13.68 2.02 -0.89
CA VAL A 182 12.99 2.79 0.16
C VAL A 182 11.49 2.67 -0.03
N ILE A 183 10.84 1.95 0.90
CA ILE A 183 9.38 1.86 0.98
C ILE A 183 8.90 2.98 1.89
N TRP A 184 8.16 3.95 1.34
CA TRP A 184 7.68 5.10 2.10
C TRP A 184 6.25 5.51 1.74
N GLY A 185 5.72 6.52 2.44
CA GLY A 185 4.40 7.09 2.15
C GLY A 185 3.27 6.09 2.38
N ILE A 186 2.31 6.06 1.45
CA ILE A 186 1.11 5.21 1.57
C ILE A 186 1.48 3.72 1.57
N THR A 187 2.45 3.30 0.75
CA THR A 187 2.91 1.91 0.68
C THR A 187 3.47 1.45 2.02
N ALA A 188 4.29 2.28 2.69
CA ALA A 188 4.79 1.99 4.03
C ALA A 188 3.69 1.94 5.08
N GLU A 189 2.67 2.81 5.00
CA GLU A 189 1.53 2.81 5.92
C GLU A 189 0.64 1.57 5.75
N ILE A 190 0.40 1.12 4.51
CA ILE A 190 -0.31 -0.14 4.25
C ILE A 190 0.51 -1.33 4.73
N THR A 191 1.83 -1.34 4.46
CA THR A 191 2.76 -2.36 4.97
C THR A 191 2.70 -2.42 6.49
N TYR A 192 2.83 -1.29 7.18
CA TYR A 192 2.75 -1.23 8.64
C TYR A 192 1.43 -1.80 9.17
N LYS A 193 0.29 -1.42 8.59
CA LYS A 193 -1.03 -1.97 8.98
C LYS A 193 -1.11 -3.48 8.77
N PHE A 194 -0.58 -3.99 7.65
CA PHE A 194 -0.48 -5.43 7.42
C PHE A 194 0.34 -6.12 8.51
N ILE A 195 1.51 -5.59 8.83
CA ILE A 195 2.42 -6.15 9.83
C ILE A 195 1.82 -6.11 11.24
N GLN A 196 1.14 -5.04 11.64
CA GLN A 196 0.44 -4.98 12.92
C GLN A 196 -0.66 -6.05 12.98
N LYS A 197 -1.45 -6.20 11.91
CA LYS A 197 -2.46 -7.26 11.81
C LYS A 197 -1.82 -8.65 11.94
N MET A 198 -0.67 -8.90 11.32
CA MET A 198 0.08 -10.16 11.47
C MET A 198 0.57 -10.39 12.90
N LYS A 199 1.13 -9.37 13.55
CA LYS A 199 1.60 -9.42 14.95
C LYS A 199 0.45 -9.73 15.91
N ASP A 200 -0.75 -9.22 15.65
CA ASP A 200 -1.93 -9.49 16.48
C ASP A 200 -2.35 -10.96 16.41
N TYR A 201 -2.31 -11.60 15.23
CA TYR A 201 -2.55 -13.05 15.12
C TYR A 201 -1.47 -13.89 15.78
N MET A 202 -0.20 -13.48 15.70
CA MET A 202 0.87 -14.19 16.39
C MET A 202 0.63 -14.23 17.90
N LYS A 203 0.18 -13.12 18.48
CA LYS A 203 -0.13 -13.02 19.92
C LYS A 203 -1.41 -13.78 20.33
N SER A 204 -2.37 -13.97 19.42
CA SER A 204 -3.58 -14.74 19.72
C SER A 204 -3.33 -16.25 19.78
N ASP A 205 -2.22 -16.71 19.20
CA ASP A 205 -1.85 -18.13 19.13
C ASP A 205 -1.06 -18.61 20.36
N ASP A 206 -0.49 -17.68 21.11
CA ASP A 206 0.25 -17.92 22.36
C ASP A 206 -0.68 -17.97 23.60
N LYS A 207 -2.01 -17.92 23.42
CA LYS A 207 -3.02 -18.00 24.48
C LYS A 207 -3.92 -19.22 24.32
#